data_AF-A0A1F3LX75-F1
#
_entry.id   AF-A0A1F3LX75-F1
#
_cell.length_a   1.000
_cell.length_b   1.000
_cell.length_c   1.000
_cell.angle_alpha   90.00
_cell.angle_beta   90.00
_cell.angle_gamma   90.00
#
_symmetry.space_group_name_H-M   'P 1'
#
loop_
_entity.id
_entity.type
_entity.pdbx_description
1 polymer ?
#
loop_
_entity_poly.entity_id
_entity_poly.type
_entity_poly.pdbx_seq_one_letter_code
_entity_poly.pdbx_strand_id
1 'polypeptide(L)'
;MNSYIIRKIIVAAIILLPVFAFNGCKKQAKCGCGKDVLFTITDEIMNYSSISYGPNGATASFAIYNGMAYDYYHFCNPTEMYQTYLDLSKQNEIKVSGDVFWDCTYMMNSSNSYYYSYYKIYNIQVTGMKSSLYGKK
;
A
#
# COMPACT_ATOMS: atom_id res chain seq x y z
N MET A 1 39.65 36.41 22.69
CA MET A 1 38.52 36.69 21.76
C MET A 1 37.47 37.51 22.50
N ASN A 2 37.12 38.70 22.01
CA ASN A 2 36.19 39.61 22.71
C ASN A 2 34.83 38.95 22.94
N SER A 3 34.37 38.93 24.19
CA SER A 3 33.08 38.34 24.64
C SER A 3 31.88 38.80 23.79
N TYR A 4 31.95 40.01 23.25
CA TYR A 4 30.95 40.59 22.35
C TYR A 4 30.82 39.85 21.00
N ILE A 5 31.93 39.37 20.42
CA ILE A 5 31.93 38.64 19.15
C ILE A 5 31.32 37.24 19.35
N ILE A 6 31.63 36.59 20.47
CA ILE A 6 31.08 35.27 20.82
C ILE A 6 29.56 35.35 21.01
N ARG A 7 29.06 36.40 21.70
CA ARG A 7 27.61 36.61 21.89
C ARG A 7 26.87 36.80 20.56
N LYS A 8 27.45 37.52 19.60
CA LYS A 8 26.85 37.71 18.27
C LYS A 8 26.74 36.40 17.48
N ILE A 9 27.78 35.56 17.55
CA ILE A 9 27.77 34.25 16.89
C ILE A 9 26.71 33.34 17.50
N ILE A 10 26.56 33.34 18.83
CA ILE A 10 25.54 32.54 19.53
C ILE A 10 24.12 32.97 19.15
N VAL A 11 23.85 34.29 19.12
CA VAL A 11 22.53 34.81 18.74
C VAL A 11 22.21 34.49 17.28
N ALA A 12 23.19 34.62 16.37
CA ALA A 12 23.02 34.26 14.97
C ALA A 12 22.76 32.75 14.79
N ALA A 13 23.45 31.89 15.56
CA ALA A 13 23.23 30.45 15.53
C ALA A 13 21.81 30.07 16.00
N ILE A 14 21.29 30.68 17.07
CA ILE A 14 19.93 30.40 17.57
C ILE A 14 18.86 30.78 16.54
N ILE A 15 19.06 31.85 15.77
CA ILE A 15 18.10 32.30 14.76
C ILE A 15 18.15 31.43 13.50
N LEU A 16 19.33 30.91 13.13
CA LEU A 16 19.53 30.14 11.90
C LEU A 16 19.33 28.63 12.08
N LEU A 17 19.46 28.09 13.30
CA LEU A 17 19.25 26.67 13.61
C LEU A 17 17.88 26.11 13.20
N PRO A 18 16.74 26.81 13.37
CA PRO A 18 15.44 26.30 12.95
C PRO A 18 15.39 26.05 11.44
N VAL A 19 16.03 26.90 10.63
CA VAL A 19 15.99 26.83 9.16
C VAL A 19 16.62 25.54 8.63
N PHE A 20 17.64 25.00 9.31
CA PHE A 20 18.26 23.72 8.97
C PHE A 20 17.58 22.51 9.63
N ALA A 21 16.80 22.71 10.69
CA ALA A 21 16.04 21.66 11.36
C ALA A 21 14.77 21.24 10.60
N PHE A 22 14.30 22.04 9.62
CA PHE A 22 13.13 21.74 8.80
C PHE A 22 13.42 20.99 7.48
N ASN A 23 14.63 20.45 7.28
CA ASN A 23 14.92 19.55 6.15
C ASN A 23 14.24 18.18 6.26
N GLY A 24 13.48 17.94 7.33
CA GLY A 24 12.63 16.76 7.51
C GLY A 24 11.30 16.84 6.76
N CYS A 25 11.25 17.43 5.55
CA CYS A 25 10.11 17.21 4.66
C CYS A 25 10.15 15.72 4.28
N LYS A 26 9.61 14.86 5.15
CA LYS A 26 9.41 13.44 4.88
C LYS A 26 8.66 13.40 3.56
N LYS A 27 9.34 12.94 2.52
CA LYS A 27 8.74 12.72 1.20
C LYS A 27 7.43 11.98 1.44
N GLN A 28 6.30 12.67 1.25
CA GLN A 28 5.00 12.06 1.45
C GLN A 28 4.93 10.88 0.47
N ALA A 29 4.66 9.68 0.99
CA ALA A 29 4.52 8.50 0.14
C ALA A 29 3.42 8.79 -0.88
N LYS A 30 3.72 8.65 -2.18
CA LYS A 30 2.70 8.84 -3.19
C LYS A 30 1.70 7.68 -3.09
N CYS A 31 0.42 8.00 -3.05
CA CYS A 31 -0.66 7.02 -2.94
C CYS A 31 -1.40 6.86 -4.28
N GLY A 32 -2.06 5.72 -4.45
CA GLY A 32 -2.82 5.36 -5.66
C GLY A 32 -2.05 4.46 -6.62
N CYS A 33 -2.78 3.92 -7.60
CA CYS A 33 -2.26 3.00 -8.60
C CYS A 33 -1.13 3.62 -9.45
N GLY A 34 -0.08 2.83 -9.72
CA GLY A 34 1.06 3.24 -10.54
C GLY A 34 1.90 4.36 -9.92
N LYS A 35 1.81 4.56 -8.60
CA LYS A 35 2.68 5.48 -7.86
C LYS A 35 3.88 4.75 -7.27
N ASP A 36 4.26 5.09 -6.04
CA ASP A 36 5.41 4.49 -5.39
C ASP A 36 5.03 3.06 -4.97
N VAL A 37 5.65 2.05 -5.61
CA VAL A 37 5.49 0.65 -5.23
C VAL A 37 6.03 0.47 -3.81
N LEU A 38 5.21 -0.07 -2.92
CA LEU A 38 5.57 -0.36 -1.54
C LEU A 38 6.29 -1.69 -1.42
N PHE A 39 5.69 -2.71 -2.01
CA PHE A 39 6.18 -4.07 -2.08
C PHE A 39 5.44 -4.81 -3.20
N THR A 40 5.95 -5.97 -3.58
CA THR A 40 5.32 -6.83 -4.58
C THR A 40 4.85 -8.10 -3.91
N ILE A 41 3.58 -8.45 -4.10
CA ILE A 41 3.04 -9.75 -3.73
C ILE A 41 3.41 -10.73 -4.84
N THR A 42 3.99 -11.88 -4.47
CA THR A 42 4.41 -12.93 -5.41
C THR A 42 3.76 -14.24 -5.04
N ASP A 43 2.93 -14.76 -5.94
CA ASP A 43 2.28 -16.07 -5.85
C ASP A 43 1.56 -16.34 -4.52
N GLU A 44 0.95 -15.30 -3.94
CA GLU A 44 0.19 -15.42 -2.69
C GLU A 44 -1.01 -16.32 -2.90
N ILE A 45 -1.08 -17.40 -2.12
CA ILE A 45 -2.14 -18.41 -2.22
C ILE A 45 -3.36 -17.90 -1.45
N MET A 46 -4.51 -17.86 -2.12
CA MET A 46 -5.77 -17.53 -1.50
C MET A 46 -6.92 -18.32 -2.11
N ASN A 47 -8.02 -18.46 -1.36
CA ASN A 47 -9.24 -19.10 -1.88
C ASN A 47 -9.81 -18.26 -3.02
N TYR A 48 -10.29 -18.89 -4.09
CA TYR A 48 -10.96 -18.21 -5.20
C TYR A 48 -12.11 -17.30 -4.74
N SER A 49 -12.88 -17.76 -3.75
CA SER A 49 -14.00 -17.02 -3.15
C SER A 49 -13.60 -15.81 -2.30
N SER A 50 -12.30 -15.65 -1.98
CA SER A 50 -11.82 -14.50 -1.19
C SER A 50 -11.70 -13.21 -2.01
N ILE A 51 -11.63 -13.34 -3.34
CA ILE A 51 -11.67 -12.18 -4.23
C ILE A 51 -13.13 -11.81 -4.49
N SER A 52 -13.50 -10.63 -4.01
CA SER A 52 -14.81 -10.03 -4.27
C SER A 52 -14.72 -9.16 -5.52
N TYR A 53 -15.56 -9.46 -6.52
CA TYR A 53 -15.74 -8.64 -7.70
C TYR A 53 -17.08 -7.90 -7.66
N GLY A 54 -17.05 -6.62 -8.03
CA GLY A 54 -18.26 -5.84 -8.30
C GLY A 54 -18.91 -6.21 -9.64
N PRO A 55 -20.08 -5.63 -9.95
CA PRO A 55 -20.80 -5.88 -11.19
C PRO A 55 -19.90 -5.70 -12.43
N ASN A 56 -19.96 -6.67 -13.35
CA ASN A 56 -19.25 -6.66 -14.63
C ASN A 56 -17.72 -6.45 -14.54
N GLY A 57 -17.08 -6.78 -13.42
CA GLY A 57 -15.63 -6.62 -13.28
C GLY A 57 -15.17 -5.17 -13.08
N ALA A 58 -16.07 -4.26 -12.71
CA ALA A 58 -15.76 -2.83 -12.53
C ALA A 58 -14.85 -2.56 -11.32
N THR A 59 -14.99 -3.37 -10.27
CA THR A 59 -14.16 -3.29 -9.06
C THR A 59 -13.79 -4.69 -8.61
N ALA A 60 -12.67 -4.82 -7.93
CA ALA A 60 -12.28 -6.07 -7.29
C ALA A 60 -11.43 -5.80 -6.05
N SER A 61 -11.54 -6.67 -5.06
CA SER A 61 -10.71 -6.60 -3.87
C SER A 61 -10.59 -7.94 -3.16
N PHE A 62 -9.50 -8.13 -2.43
CA PHE A 62 -9.36 -9.21 -1.44
C PHE A 62 -8.81 -8.65 -0.13
N ALA A 63 -8.79 -9.49 0.91
CA ALA A 63 -8.18 -9.15 2.17
C ALA A 63 -7.21 -10.24 2.64
N ILE A 64 -6.07 -9.85 3.21
CA ILE A 64 -5.06 -10.76 3.76
C ILE A 64 -4.97 -10.51 5.27
N TYR A 65 -5.03 -11.59 6.05
CA TYR A 65 -4.86 -11.50 7.50
C TYR A 65 -3.39 -11.26 7.87
N ASN A 66 -3.11 -10.17 8.59
CA ASN A 66 -1.75 -9.76 8.95
C ASN A 66 -1.32 -10.19 10.36
N GLY A 67 -2.11 -11.02 11.05
CA GLY A 67 -1.86 -11.45 12.43
C GLY A 67 -2.67 -10.70 13.49
N MET A 68 -3.20 -9.52 13.17
CA MET A 68 -4.06 -8.72 14.07
C MET A 68 -5.41 -8.37 13.43
N ALA A 69 -5.40 -8.00 12.15
CA ALA A 69 -6.60 -7.68 11.38
C ALA A 69 -6.41 -8.08 9.90
N TYR A 70 -7.41 -7.74 9.09
CA TYR A 70 -7.38 -7.95 7.65
C TYR A 70 -6.96 -6.67 6.95
N ASP A 71 -5.84 -6.73 6.22
CA ASP A 71 -5.43 -5.68 5.29
C ASP A 71 -6.20 -5.86 3.99
N TYR A 72 -6.72 -4.76 3.43
CA TYR A 72 -7.56 -4.77 2.23
C TYR A 72 -6.77 -4.31 1.00
N TYR A 73 -6.99 -4.98 -0.12
CA TYR A 73 -6.29 -4.75 -1.38
C TYR A 73 -7.32 -4.53 -2.49
N HIS A 74 -7.42 -3.30 -3.00
CA HIS A 74 -8.29 -2.94 -4.11
C HIS A 74 -7.53 -3.02 -5.43
N PHE A 75 -8.14 -3.60 -6.45
CA PHE A 75 -7.46 -3.81 -7.74
C PHE A 75 -7.39 -2.49 -8.49
N CYS A 76 -6.21 -2.20 -9.03
CA CYS A 76 -6.00 -1.11 -9.97
C CYS A 76 -6.53 -1.44 -11.38
N ASN A 77 -6.56 -2.73 -11.72
CA ASN A 77 -6.94 -3.23 -13.04
C ASN A 77 -7.98 -4.36 -12.97
N PRO A 78 -9.13 -4.16 -12.28
CA PRO A 78 -10.13 -5.21 -12.08
C PRO A 78 -10.71 -5.72 -13.41
N THR A 79 -10.98 -4.81 -14.35
CA THR A 79 -11.56 -5.18 -15.65
C THR A 79 -10.62 -6.02 -16.51
N GLU A 80 -9.32 -5.71 -16.48
CA GLU A 80 -8.30 -6.49 -17.22
C GLU A 80 -8.19 -7.92 -16.68
N MET A 81 -8.27 -8.07 -15.35
CA MET A 81 -8.12 -9.36 -14.67
C MET A 81 -9.42 -10.16 -14.56
N TYR A 82 -10.55 -9.56 -14.94
CA TYR A 82 -11.86 -10.17 -14.73
C TYR A 82 -12.04 -11.46 -15.51
N GLN A 83 -11.63 -11.50 -16.78
CA GLN A 83 -11.75 -12.71 -17.60
C GLN A 83 -10.86 -13.84 -17.03
N THR A 84 -9.62 -13.52 -16.64
CA THR A 84 -8.72 -14.49 -16.00
C THR A 84 -9.30 -15.03 -14.70
N TYR A 85 -9.95 -14.17 -13.90
CA TYR A 85 -10.67 -14.61 -12.70
C TYR A 85 -11.79 -15.59 -13.05
N LEU A 86 -12.66 -15.28 -14.03
CA LEU A 86 -13.73 -16.18 -14.45
C LEU A 86 -13.21 -17.54 -14.95
N ASP A 87 -12.11 -17.56 -15.68
CA ASP A 87 -11.48 -18.78 -16.18
C ASP A 87 -10.98 -19.68 -15.04
N LEU A 88 -10.68 -19.10 -13.88
CA LEU A 88 -10.25 -19.80 -12.67
C LEU A 88 -11.40 -20.21 -11.75
N SER A 89 -12.67 -20.00 -12.14
CA SER A 89 -13.85 -20.28 -11.30
C SER A 89 -14.02 -21.72 -10.82
N LYS A 90 -13.36 -22.68 -11.48
CA LYS A 90 -13.34 -24.10 -11.08
C LYS A 90 -12.20 -24.44 -10.10
N GLN A 91 -11.33 -23.48 -9.78
CA GLN A 91 -10.23 -23.67 -8.85
C GLN A 91 -10.68 -23.27 -7.44
N ASN A 92 -10.31 -24.08 -6.45
CA ASN A 92 -10.56 -23.72 -5.05
C ASN A 92 -9.53 -22.69 -4.57
N GLU A 93 -8.27 -22.86 -4.97
CA GLU A 93 -7.17 -21.99 -4.59
C GLU A 93 -6.51 -21.39 -5.84
N ILE A 94 -6.20 -20.11 -5.74
CA ILE A 94 -5.52 -19.33 -6.76
C ILE A 94 -4.31 -18.64 -6.16
N LYS A 95 -3.37 -18.28 -7.01
CA LYS A 95 -2.19 -17.49 -6.70
C LYS A 95 -2.34 -16.12 -7.33
N VAL A 96 -2.13 -15.09 -6.53
CA VAL A 96 -2.18 -13.69 -6.98
C VAL A 96 -0.79 -13.08 -6.84
N SER A 97 -0.37 -12.35 -7.88
CA SER A 97 0.85 -11.53 -7.87
C SER A 97 0.52 -10.12 -8.32
N GLY A 98 1.23 -9.14 -7.76
CA GLY A 98 1.02 -7.74 -8.13
C GLY A 98 1.83 -6.76 -7.32
N ASP A 99 1.95 -5.55 -7.85
CA ASP A 99 2.63 -4.44 -7.19
C ASP A 99 1.63 -3.69 -6.30
N VAL A 100 2.03 -3.44 -5.05
CA VAL A 100 1.16 -2.85 -4.03
C VAL A 100 1.51 -1.38 -3.81
N PHE A 101 0.47 -0.56 -3.71
CA PHE A 101 0.53 0.88 -3.51
C PHE A 101 -0.34 1.27 -2.31
N TRP A 102 -0.08 2.43 -1.72
CA TRP A 102 -0.97 2.96 -0.70
C TRP A 102 -2.33 3.34 -1.26
N ASP A 103 -3.40 3.09 -0.51
CA ASP A 103 -4.68 3.75 -0.78
C ASP A 103 -4.64 5.21 -0.34
N CYS A 104 -5.13 6.11 -1.20
CA CYS A 104 -5.08 7.54 -0.92
C CYS A 104 -6.04 7.95 0.19
N THR A 105 -7.24 7.37 0.23
CA THR A 105 -8.23 7.66 1.26
C THR A 105 -7.70 7.21 2.61
N TYR A 106 -7.08 6.03 2.67
CA TYR A 106 -6.40 5.52 3.84
C TYR A 106 -5.24 6.41 4.29
N MET A 107 -4.37 6.85 3.38
CA MET A 107 -3.25 7.73 3.74
C MET A 107 -3.70 9.08 4.27
N MET A 108 -4.78 9.64 3.72
CA MET A 108 -5.38 10.88 4.19
C MET A 108 -5.98 10.75 5.60
N ASN A 109 -6.61 9.60 5.90
CA ASN A 109 -7.34 9.42 7.15
C ASN A 109 -6.51 8.80 8.27
N SER A 110 -5.51 7.97 7.94
CA SER A 110 -4.66 7.27 8.92
C SER A 110 -3.83 8.22 9.78
N SER A 111 -3.51 9.40 9.27
CA SER A 111 -2.81 10.45 10.02
C SER A 111 -3.68 11.10 11.11
N ASN A 112 -5.01 10.92 11.06
CA ASN A 112 -5.98 11.61 11.91
C ASN A 112 -6.72 10.69 12.89
N SER A 113 -6.51 9.37 12.86
CA SER A 113 -7.24 8.45 13.74
C SER A 113 -6.44 7.18 14.09
N TYR A 114 -6.37 6.89 15.39
CA TYR A 114 -5.76 5.69 15.94
C TYR A 114 -6.42 4.38 15.46
N TYR A 115 -7.68 4.45 15.01
CA TYR A 115 -8.41 3.29 14.50
C TYR A 115 -7.76 2.65 13.26
N TYR A 116 -7.06 3.46 12.46
CA TYR A 116 -6.32 2.98 11.28
C TYR A 116 -4.98 2.30 11.63
N SER A 117 -4.66 2.12 12.92
CA SER A 117 -3.45 1.39 13.31
C SER A 117 -3.58 -0.14 13.15
N TYR A 118 -4.81 -0.67 13.16
CA TYR A 118 -5.05 -2.12 13.22
C TYR A 118 -5.08 -2.80 11.86
N TYR A 119 -5.53 -2.10 10.81
CA TYR A 119 -5.61 -2.62 9.46
C TYR A 119 -5.17 -1.56 8.45
N LYS A 120 -4.66 -2.01 7.31
CA LYS A 120 -4.19 -1.17 6.23
C LYS A 120 -5.05 -1.36 5.00
N ILE A 121 -5.16 -0.31 4.19
CA ILE A 121 -5.84 -0.37 2.90
C ILE A 121 -4.81 -0.01 1.82
N TYR A 122 -4.76 -0.86 0.81
CA TYR A 122 -3.85 -0.76 -0.31
C TYR A 122 -4.60 -0.80 -1.63
N ASN A 123 -3.91 -0.34 -2.68
CA ASN A 123 -4.23 -0.66 -4.05
C ASN A 123 -3.21 -1.67 -4.59
N ILE A 124 -3.62 -2.58 -5.46
CA ILE A 124 -2.74 -3.57 -6.09
C ILE A 124 -2.92 -3.55 -7.61
N GLN A 125 -1.83 -3.36 -8.33
CA GLN A 125 -1.77 -3.65 -9.76
C GLN A 125 -1.48 -5.14 -9.90
N VAL A 126 -2.52 -5.92 -10.18
CA VAL A 126 -2.37 -7.36 -10.35
C VAL A 126 -1.65 -7.61 -11.66
N THR A 127 -0.57 -8.38 -11.58
CA THR A 127 0.29 -8.75 -12.73
C THR A 127 0.14 -10.22 -13.10
N GLY A 128 -0.41 -11.04 -12.19
CA GLY A 128 -0.69 -12.44 -12.48
C GLY A 128 -1.76 -13.02 -11.55
N MET A 129 -2.65 -13.82 -12.14
CA MET A 129 -3.59 -14.67 -11.43
C MET A 129 -3.56 -16.06 -12.07
N LYS A 130 -3.31 -17.10 -11.28
CA LYS A 130 -3.19 -18.48 -11.78
C LYS A 130 -3.69 -19.50 -10.77
N SER A 131 -3.99 -20.71 -11.21
CA SER A 131 -4.37 -21.82 -10.31
C SER A 131 -3.23 -22.16 -9.36
N SER A 132 -3.56 -22.40 -8.08
CA SER A 132 -2.66 -23.09 -7.16
C SER A 132 -2.78 -24.59 -7.44
N LEU A 133 -1.86 -25.16 -8.21
CA LEU A 133 -1.84 -26.60 -8.52
C LEU A 133 -1.32 -27.43 -7.33
N TYR A 134 -1.79 -27.17 -6.10
CA TYR A 134 -1.49 -28.05 -4.98
C TYR A 134 -2.26 -29.36 -5.16
N GLY A 135 -1.66 -30.32 -5.88
CA GLY A 135 -2.17 -31.69 -6.02
C GLY A 135 -2.37 -32.22 -7.45
N LYS A 136 -2.08 -31.47 -8.51
CA LYS A 136 -2.03 -32.05 -9.88
C LYS A 136 -0.59 -32.34 -10.28
N LYS A 137 -0.15 -33.55 -9.92
CA LYS A 137 0.89 -34.28 -10.67
C LYS A 137 0.19 -35.28 -11.59
#